data_AF-A0A6M0JW98-F1
#
_entry.id   AF-A0A6M0JW98-F1
#
_cell.length_a   1.000
_cell.length_b   1.000
_cell.length_c   1.000
_cell.angle_alpha   90.00
_cell.angle_beta   90.00
_cell.angle_gamma   90.00
#
_symmetry.space_group_name_H-M   'P 1'
#
loop_
_entity.id
_entity.type
_entity.pdbx_description
1 polymer ?
#
loop_
_entity_poly.entity_id
_entity_poly.type
_entity_poly.pdbx_seq_one_letter_code
_entity_poly.pdbx_strand_id
1 'polypeptide(L)'
;MNDLKLNMQDIARSGHVTRWHSVRCARSQTLAEHHYLVTMIARELMRRILGETLPAETQLSVLEYALTHDTPELLMGDLPSPLKRRIAELTGDQDPLPRIEDEIAPEITRFKKALQGSPLAYIVKLADLMDGCLFIREEGIGRHASIVAEKSETMLRDKVQEARERFSELDWSQVVELYSQMRGQAGADNRVLFEEAR
;
A
#
# COMPACT_ATOMS: atom_id res chain seq x y z
N MET A 1 -0.02 -17.73 -28.24
CA MET A 1 -0.35 -17.49 -26.82
C MET A 1 -1.14 -16.20 -26.78
N ASN A 2 -2.32 -16.22 -26.16
CA ASN A 2 -3.10 -14.98 -25.98
C ASN A 2 -2.27 -13.98 -25.17
N ASP A 3 -2.33 -12.70 -25.54
CA ASP A 3 -1.66 -11.60 -24.83
C ASP A 3 -2.27 -11.52 -23.41
N LEU A 4 -1.54 -12.02 -22.40
CA LEU A 4 -2.02 -12.23 -21.03
C LEU A 4 -2.01 -10.92 -20.23
N LYS A 5 -2.45 -9.82 -20.84
CA LYS A 5 -2.46 -8.48 -20.23
C LYS A 5 -3.80 -8.16 -19.61
N LEU A 6 -3.75 -7.38 -18.52
CA LEU A 6 -4.94 -6.80 -17.92
C LEU A 6 -5.73 -5.96 -18.94
N ASN A 7 -7.04 -6.07 -18.90
CA ASN A 7 -7.95 -5.22 -19.64
C ASN A 7 -8.97 -4.55 -18.71
N MET A 8 -9.81 -3.67 -19.25
CA MET A 8 -10.78 -2.92 -18.45
C MET A 8 -11.86 -3.79 -17.77
N GLN A 9 -12.13 -5.00 -18.25
CA GLN A 9 -13.01 -5.93 -17.53
C GLN A 9 -12.35 -6.44 -16.25
N ASP A 10 -11.04 -6.63 -16.26
CA ASP A 10 -10.27 -7.04 -15.08
C ASP A 10 -10.23 -5.88 -14.08
N ILE A 11 -9.98 -4.65 -14.55
CA ILE A 11 -10.03 -3.44 -13.71
C ILE A 11 -11.42 -3.26 -13.08
N ALA A 12 -12.50 -3.49 -13.82
CA ALA A 12 -13.87 -3.41 -13.30
C ALA A 12 -14.15 -4.43 -12.17
N ARG A 13 -13.36 -5.51 -12.07
CA ARG A 13 -13.46 -6.52 -11.01
C ARG A 13 -12.64 -6.17 -9.76
N SER A 14 -11.91 -5.06 -9.75
CA SER A 14 -11.14 -4.62 -8.56
C SER A 14 -11.98 -4.44 -7.31
N GLY A 15 -13.27 -4.11 -7.45
CA GLY A 15 -14.24 -4.06 -6.35
C GLY A 15 -14.71 -5.43 -5.84
N HIS A 16 -14.28 -6.53 -6.45
CA HIS A 16 -14.68 -7.90 -6.08
C HIS A 16 -13.52 -8.73 -5.53
N VAL A 17 -12.29 -8.43 -5.92
CA VAL A 17 -11.09 -9.10 -5.38
C VAL A 17 -10.88 -8.61 -3.96
N THR A 18 -10.88 -9.53 -2.99
CA THR A 18 -10.81 -9.21 -1.56
C THR A 18 -9.46 -9.56 -0.97
N ARG A 19 -9.02 -8.72 -0.02
CA ARG A 19 -7.82 -8.90 0.79
C ARG A 19 -8.17 -9.49 2.16
N TRP A 20 -7.15 -9.92 2.90
CA TRP A 20 -7.26 -10.39 4.29
C TRP A 20 -7.99 -11.73 4.50
N HIS A 21 -8.19 -12.53 3.46
CA HIS A 21 -8.89 -13.82 3.54
C HIS A 21 -8.19 -14.87 4.45
N SER A 22 -6.93 -14.62 4.86
CA SER A 22 -6.19 -15.45 5.83
C SER A 22 -6.35 -15.02 7.29
N VAL A 23 -7.00 -13.87 7.55
CA VAL A 23 -7.18 -13.30 8.89
C VAL A 23 -8.66 -12.98 9.11
N ARG A 24 -9.20 -13.35 10.26
CA ARG A 24 -10.60 -13.03 10.57
C ARG A 24 -10.78 -11.52 10.73
N CYS A 25 -11.59 -10.92 9.87
CA CYS A 25 -11.94 -9.50 9.90
C CYS A 25 -13.47 -9.33 9.97
N ALA A 26 -13.95 -8.19 10.46
CA ALA A 26 -15.38 -7.86 10.58
C ALA A 26 -16.03 -7.60 9.22
N ARG A 27 -15.26 -7.04 8.28
CA ARG A 27 -15.56 -7.00 6.85
C ARG A 27 -14.31 -7.33 6.03
N SER A 28 -14.51 -7.56 4.75
CA SER A 28 -13.40 -7.66 3.79
C SER A 28 -13.00 -6.27 3.27
N GLN A 29 -11.72 -6.11 2.93
CA GLN A 29 -11.24 -5.00 2.11
C GLN A 29 -11.25 -5.46 0.66
N THR A 30 -11.70 -4.62 -0.27
CA THR A 30 -11.51 -4.87 -1.70
C THR A 30 -10.18 -4.30 -2.18
N LEU A 31 -9.67 -4.81 -3.31
CA LEU A 31 -8.46 -4.27 -3.92
C LEU A 31 -8.66 -2.80 -4.37
N ALA A 32 -9.87 -2.45 -4.83
CA ALA A 32 -10.22 -1.06 -5.17
C ALA A 32 -10.15 -0.11 -3.95
N GLU A 33 -10.67 -0.53 -2.79
CA GLU A 33 -10.59 0.26 -1.55
C GLU A 33 -9.14 0.48 -1.11
N HIS A 34 -8.34 -0.60 -1.16
CA HIS A 34 -6.92 -0.55 -0.87
C HIS A 34 -6.19 0.43 -1.79
N HIS A 35 -6.32 0.27 -3.12
CA HIS A 35 -5.67 1.14 -4.09
C HIS A 35 -6.03 2.61 -3.88
N TYR A 36 -7.31 2.92 -3.67
CA TYR A 36 -7.74 4.29 -3.39
C TYR A 36 -7.03 4.86 -2.16
N LEU A 37 -7.03 4.14 -1.03
CA LEU A 37 -6.45 4.66 0.19
C LEU A 37 -4.93 4.80 0.10
N VAL A 38 -4.24 3.84 -0.53
CA VAL A 38 -2.79 3.92 -0.80
C VAL A 38 -2.46 5.14 -1.65
N THR A 39 -3.21 5.41 -2.73
CA THR A 39 -3.00 6.61 -3.56
C THR A 39 -3.19 7.89 -2.75
N MET A 40 -4.22 7.96 -1.89
CA MET A 40 -4.48 9.14 -1.08
C MET A 40 -3.41 9.36 -0.01
N ILE A 41 -2.95 8.31 0.66
CA ILE A 41 -1.85 8.37 1.63
C ILE A 41 -0.56 8.79 0.91
N ALA A 42 -0.23 8.16 -0.22
CA ALA A 42 0.97 8.50 -0.99
C ALA A 42 0.98 9.96 -1.45
N ARG A 43 -0.16 10.47 -1.91
CA ARG A 43 -0.34 11.89 -2.28
C ARG A 43 -0.02 12.82 -1.11
N GLU A 44 -0.59 12.55 0.07
CA GLU A 44 -0.40 13.40 1.24
C GLU A 44 1.03 13.30 1.78
N LEU A 45 1.63 12.11 1.78
CA LEU A 45 3.04 11.92 2.17
C LEU A 45 4.00 12.65 1.22
N MET A 46 3.76 12.61 -0.10
CA MET A 46 4.55 13.40 -1.06
C MET A 46 4.50 14.89 -0.70
N ARG A 47 3.31 15.43 -0.44
CA ARG A 47 3.13 16.83 -0.07
C ARG A 47 3.86 17.19 1.24
N ARG A 48 3.75 16.36 2.27
CA ARG A 48 4.36 16.62 3.59
C ARG A 48 5.88 16.46 3.59
N ILE A 49 6.41 15.48 2.87
CA ILE A 49 7.83 15.11 2.93
C ILE A 49 8.65 15.82 1.86
N LEU A 50 8.11 15.95 0.64
CA LEU A 50 8.82 16.48 -0.52
C LEU A 50 8.36 17.89 -0.91
N GLY A 51 7.30 18.40 -0.28
CA GLY A 51 6.72 19.71 -0.56
C GLY A 51 5.90 19.76 -1.86
N GLU A 52 5.51 20.97 -2.26
CA GLU A 52 4.66 21.21 -3.45
C GLU A 52 5.47 21.35 -4.75
N THR A 53 6.80 21.25 -4.69
CA THR A 53 7.70 21.55 -5.82
C THR A 53 8.00 20.35 -6.73
N LEU A 54 7.40 19.19 -6.47
CA LEU A 54 7.57 18.01 -7.34
C LEU A 54 6.98 18.28 -8.73
N PRO A 55 7.69 17.94 -9.83
CA PRO A 55 7.13 18.04 -11.17
C PRO A 55 5.81 17.25 -11.31
N ALA A 56 4.84 17.81 -12.03
CA ALA A 56 3.50 17.23 -12.15
C ALA A 56 3.55 15.82 -12.76
N GLU A 57 4.45 15.59 -13.71
CA GLU A 57 4.66 14.29 -14.36
C GLU A 57 5.20 13.25 -13.37
N THR A 58 6.08 13.66 -12.46
CA THR A 58 6.58 12.79 -11.39
C THR A 58 5.47 12.44 -10.41
N GLN A 59 4.67 13.43 -10.00
CA GLN A 59 3.52 13.19 -9.12
C GLN A 59 2.53 12.22 -9.77
N LEU A 60 2.16 12.45 -11.04
CA LEU A 60 1.25 11.59 -11.78
C LEU A 60 1.77 10.15 -11.85
N SER A 61 3.05 9.96 -12.18
CA SER A 61 3.67 8.63 -12.27
C SER A 61 3.61 7.87 -10.94
N VAL A 62 3.83 8.57 -9.82
CA VAL A 62 3.79 7.96 -8.48
C VAL A 62 2.36 7.60 -8.07
N LEU A 63 1.40 8.48 -8.37
CA LEU A 63 -0.01 8.24 -8.07
C LEU A 63 -0.58 7.11 -8.93
N GLU A 64 -0.21 7.06 -10.21
CA GLU A 64 -0.58 5.96 -11.10
C GLU A 64 -0.01 4.63 -10.60
N TYR A 65 1.26 4.60 -10.20
CA TYR A 65 1.85 3.41 -9.58
C TYR A 65 1.12 3.02 -8.29
N ALA A 66 0.89 3.95 -7.37
CA ALA A 66 0.18 3.67 -6.12
C ALA A 66 -1.23 3.08 -6.38
N LEU A 67 -1.95 3.62 -7.37
CA LEU A 67 -3.31 3.19 -7.73
C LEU A 67 -3.34 1.80 -8.38
N THR A 68 -2.22 1.34 -8.93
CA THR A 68 -2.18 0.14 -9.78
C THR A 68 -1.16 -0.91 -9.36
N HIS A 69 -0.40 -0.70 -8.28
CA HIS A 69 0.74 -1.55 -7.92
C HIS A 69 0.40 -3.03 -7.69
N ASP A 70 -0.81 -3.33 -7.21
CA ASP A 70 -1.31 -4.69 -6.97
C ASP A 70 -2.31 -5.17 -8.05
N THR A 71 -2.45 -4.48 -9.19
CA THR A 71 -3.37 -4.93 -10.26
C THR A 71 -3.09 -6.33 -10.84
N PRO A 72 -1.87 -6.90 -10.80
CA PRO A 72 -1.68 -8.31 -11.13
C PRO A 72 -2.54 -9.28 -10.29
N GLU A 73 -2.90 -8.88 -9.06
CA GLU A 73 -3.77 -9.66 -8.17
C GLU A 73 -5.21 -9.78 -8.69
N LEU A 74 -5.61 -9.00 -9.70
CA LEU A 74 -6.90 -9.16 -10.37
C LEU A 74 -7.05 -10.53 -11.05
N LEU A 75 -5.94 -11.12 -11.51
CA LEU A 75 -5.92 -12.45 -12.10
C LEU A 75 -5.44 -13.53 -11.12
N MET A 76 -4.54 -13.18 -10.20
CA MET A 76 -3.94 -14.14 -9.27
C MET A 76 -4.72 -14.31 -7.96
N GLY A 77 -5.59 -13.35 -7.62
CA GLY A 77 -6.07 -13.13 -6.26
C GLY A 77 -5.03 -12.44 -5.38
N ASP A 78 -5.48 -11.80 -4.29
CA ASP A 78 -4.58 -11.32 -3.23
C ASP A 78 -3.86 -12.52 -2.62
N LEU A 79 -2.54 -12.56 -2.75
CA LEU A 79 -1.72 -13.64 -2.19
C LEU A 79 -1.16 -13.18 -0.84
N PRO A 80 -1.42 -13.89 0.28
CA PRO A 80 -0.96 -13.45 1.59
C PRO A 80 0.57 -13.30 1.62
N SER A 81 1.08 -12.21 2.18
CA SER A 81 2.53 -11.94 2.24
C SER A 81 3.36 -13.09 2.85
N PRO A 82 2.90 -13.84 3.88
CA PRO A 82 3.62 -15.02 4.36
C PRO A 82 3.80 -16.09 3.29
N LEU A 83 2.82 -16.30 2.42
CA LEU A 83 2.90 -17.26 1.32
C LEU A 83 3.85 -16.76 0.22
N LYS A 84 3.75 -15.47 -0.18
CA LYS A 84 4.69 -14.86 -1.15
C LYS A 84 6.15 -15.05 -0.70
N ARG A 85 6.45 -14.76 0.58
CA ARG A 85 7.78 -14.98 1.18
C ARG A 85 8.19 -16.45 1.16
N ARG A 86 7.28 -17.36 1.52
CA ARG A 86 7.58 -18.79 1.53
C ARG A 86 7.89 -19.34 0.14
N ILE A 87 7.21 -18.85 -0.89
CA ILE A 87 7.50 -19.21 -2.29
C ILE A 87 8.91 -18.74 -2.63
N ALA A 88 9.24 -17.46 -2.41
CA ALA A 88 10.56 -16.91 -2.67
C ALA A 88 11.69 -17.66 -1.93
N GLU A 89 11.47 -18.04 -0.66
CA GLU A 89 12.43 -18.86 0.11
C GLU A 89 12.69 -20.24 -0.50
N LEU A 90 11.66 -20.86 -1.09
CA LEU A 90 11.76 -22.21 -1.67
C LEU A 90 12.37 -22.21 -3.07
N THR A 91 12.14 -21.14 -3.83
CA THR A 91 12.54 -21.06 -5.24
C THR A 91 13.81 -20.23 -5.46
N GLY A 92 14.19 -19.37 -4.52
CA GLY A 92 15.32 -18.44 -4.66
C GLY A 92 15.19 -17.59 -5.92
N ASP A 93 16.24 -17.58 -6.75
CA ASP A 93 16.28 -16.85 -8.03
C ASP A 93 15.25 -17.34 -9.07
N GLN A 94 14.61 -18.50 -8.83
CA GLN A 94 13.57 -19.06 -9.68
C GLN A 94 12.15 -18.69 -9.20
N ASP A 95 12.00 -17.66 -8.36
CA ASP A 95 10.68 -17.16 -7.94
C ASP A 95 9.80 -16.83 -9.16
N PRO A 96 8.69 -17.55 -9.36
CA PRO A 96 7.83 -17.33 -10.51
C PRO A 96 6.99 -16.06 -10.37
N LEU A 97 6.76 -15.54 -9.16
CA LEU A 97 5.81 -14.44 -8.92
C LEU A 97 6.20 -13.16 -9.66
N PRO A 98 7.46 -12.64 -9.59
CA PRO A 98 7.83 -11.44 -10.33
C PRO A 98 7.70 -11.59 -11.84
N ARG A 99 7.93 -12.80 -12.37
CA ARG A 99 7.77 -13.10 -13.80
C ARG A 99 6.30 -13.11 -14.20
N ILE A 100 5.44 -13.73 -13.41
CA ILE A 100 3.98 -13.76 -13.65
C ILE A 100 3.40 -12.34 -13.57
N GLU A 101 3.81 -11.55 -12.57
CA GLU A 101 3.39 -10.15 -12.44
C GLU A 101 3.81 -9.32 -13.67
N ASP A 102 5.03 -9.50 -14.18
CA ASP A 102 5.52 -8.81 -15.38
C ASP A 102 4.81 -9.26 -16.66
N GLU A 103 4.43 -10.53 -16.77
CA GLU A 103 3.62 -11.06 -17.87
C GLU A 103 2.20 -10.45 -17.86
N ILE A 104 1.62 -10.22 -16.67
CA ILE A 104 0.26 -9.67 -16.50
C ILE A 104 0.21 -8.15 -16.69
N ALA A 105 1.15 -7.41 -16.08
CA ALA A 105 1.14 -5.95 -16.02
C ALA A 105 2.56 -5.35 -16.12
N PRO A 106 3.20 -5.40 -17.30
CA PRO A 106 4.58 -4.95 -17.49
C PRO A 106 4.79 -3.44 -17.22
N GLU A 107 3.75 -2.62 -17.35
CA GLU A 107 3.74 -1.21 -16.92
C GLU A 107 4.01 -1.04 -15.42
N ILE A 108 3.49 -1.93 -14.58
CA ILE A 108 3.68 -1.86 -13.12
C ILE A 108 5.13 -2.15 -12.77
N THR A 109 5.74 -3.15 -13.42
CA THR A 109 7.17 -3.40 -13.29
C THR A 109 8.01 -2.20 -13.72
N ARG A 110 7.61 -1.51 -14.80
CA ARG A 110 8.31 -0.31 -15.29
C ARG A 110 8.21 0.83 -14.27
N PHE A 111 7.04 1.11 -13.71
CA PHE A 111 6.88 2.10 -12.65
C PHE A 111 7.72 1.76 -11.41
N LYS A 112 7.64 0.51 -10.94
CA LYS A 112 8.43 0.03 -9.80
C LYS A 112 9.94 0.24 -10.02
N LYS A 113 10.45 -0.07 -11.22
CA LYS A 113 11.85 0.16 -11.60
C LYS A 113 12.19 1.64 -11.68
N ALA A 114 11.31 2.48 -12.24
CA ALA A 114 11.53 3.93 -12.36
C ALA A 114 11.64 4.63 -10.99
N LEU A 115 10.89 4.15 -9.99
CA LEU A 115 10.94 4.69 -8.63
C LEU A 115 12.04 4.04 -7.78
N GLN A 116 12.64 2.94 -8.22
CA GLN A 116 13.54 2.13 -7.41
C GLN A 116 14.71 2.95 -6.86
N GLY A 117 14.91 2.85 -5.54
CA GLY A 117 16.00 3.55 -4.86
C GLY A 117 15.78 5.05 -4.63
N SER A 118 14.62 5.59 -5.00
CA SER A 118 14.20 6.97 -4.72
C SER A 118 13.36 7.06 -3.43
N PRO A 119 13.19 8.27 -2.84
CA PRO A 119 12.26 8.49 -1.75
C PRO A 119 10.81 8.14 -2.11
N LEU A 120 10.45 8.30 -3.39
CA LEU A 120 9.10 8.05 -3.90
C LEU A 120 8.71 6.56 -3.79
N ALA A 121 9.66 5.64 -4.02
CA ALA A 121 9.42 4.22 -3.78
C ALA A 121 9.11 3.91 -2.30
N TYR A 122 9.77 4.61 -1.37
CA TYR A 122 9.48 4.47 0.06
C TYR A 122 8.13 5.07 0.41
N ILE A 123 7.76 6.21 -0.17
CA ILE A 123 6.45 6.83 0.05
C ILE A 123 5.32 5.87 -0.34
N VAL A 124 5.37 5.27 -1.54
CA VAL A 124 4.33 4.32 -1.97
C VAL A 124 4.34 3.08 -1.07
N LYS A 125 5.52 2.56 -0.71
CA LYS A 125 5.59 1.38 0.17
C LYS A 125 5.07 1.66 1.58
N LEU A 126 5.33 2.84 2.12
CA LEU A 126 4.83 3.26 3.42
C LEU A 126 3.31 3.48 3.38
N ALA A 127 2.78 4.01 2.29
CA ALA A 127 1.34 4.13 2.07
C ALA A 127 0.63 2.77 2.06
N ASP A 128 1.17 1.79 1.33
CA ASP A 128 0.70 0.39 1.34
C ASP A 128 0.70 -0.21 2.76
N LEU A 129 1.81 -0.05 3.50
CA LEU A 129 1.89 -0.53 4.88
C LEU A 129 0.91 0.20 5.82
N MET A 130 0.72 1.51 5.65
CA MET A 130 -0.21 2.30 6.45
C MET A 130 -1.66 1.86 6.26
N ASP A 131 -2.12 1.72 5.00
CA ASP A 131 -3.46 1.17 4.71
C ASP A 131 -3.63 -0.20 5.37
N GLY A 132 -2.64 -1.09 5.21
CA GLY A 132 -2.70 -2.41 5.80
C GLY A 132 -2.78 -2.39 7.33
N CYS A 133 -2.05 -1.48 7.99
CA CYS A 133 -2.11 -1.30 9.44
C CYS A 133 -3.46 -0.72 9.91
N LEU A 134 -3.99 0.27 9.19
CA LEU A 134 -5.29 0.87 9.47
C LEU A 134 -6.41 -0.17 9.39
N PHE A 135 -6.46 -0.93 8.30
CA PHE A 135 -7.50 -1.92 8.08
C PHE A 135 -7.50 -3.00 9.15
N ILE A 136 -6.36 -3.63 9.42
CA ILE A 136 -6.32 -4.75 10.39
C ILE A 136 -6.56 -4.29 11.83
N ARG A 137 -6.22 -3.03 12.16
CA ARG A 137 -6.50 -2.47 13.48
C ARG A 137 -7.99 -2.23 13.68
N GLU A 138 -8.68 -1.74 12.65
CA GLU A 138 -10.11 -1.41 12.72
C GLU A 138 -10.98 -2.66 12.60
N GLU A 139 -10.68 -3.53 11.63
CA GLU A 139 -11.57 -4.62 11.24
C GLU A 139 -11.13 -5.98 11.81
N GLY A 140 -9.91 -6.10 12.32
CA GLY A 140 -9.36 -7.38 12.77
C GLY A 140 -10.05 -7.97 14.01
N ILE A 141 -10.43 -9.25 13.96
CA ILE A 141 -11.13 -9.93 15.06
C ILE A 141 -10.26 -11.01 15.73
N GLY A 142 -10.07 -10.84 17.04
CA GLY A 142 -9.49 -11.86 17.91
C GLY A 142 -7.96 -11.90 17.90
N ARG A 143 -7.40 -12.84 18.67
CA ARG A 143 -5.97 -12.90 18.99
C ARG A 143 -5.05 -12.91 17.76
N HIS A 144 -5.40 -13.65 16.71
CA HIS A 144 -4.55 -13.75 15.53
C HIS A 144 -4.45 -12.40 14.80
N ALA A 145 -5.58 -11.70 14.63
CA ALA A 145 -5.61 -10.37 14.02
C ALA A 145 -4.77 -9.36 14.82
N SER A 146 -4.81 -9.39 16.15
CA SER A 146 -3.96 -8.53 17.00
C SER A 146 -2.46 -8.77 16.76
N ILE A 147 -2.04 -10.03 16.65
CA ILE A 147 -0.64 -10.39 16.34
C ILE A 147 -0.25 -9.88 14.94
N VAL A 148 -1.15 -10.01 13.96
CA VAL A 148 -0.90 -9.51 12.60
C VAL A 148 -0.81 -7.99 12.61
N ALA A 149 -1.68 -7.28 13.33
CA ALA A 149 -1.62 -5.82 13.47
C ALA A 149 -0.28 -5.35 14.08
N GLU A 150 0.18 -5.98 15.16
CA GLU A 150 1.47 -5.66 15.79
C GLU A 150 2.66 -5.90 14.84
N LYS A 151 2.62 -6.99 14.07
CA LYS A 151 3.64 -7.28 13.05
C LYS A 151 3.61 -6.24 11.92
N SER A 152 2.43 -5.89 11.43
CA SER A 152 2.28 -4.86 10.39
C SER A 152 2.79 -3.49 10.85
N GLU A 153 2.45 -3.08 12.07
CA GLU A 153 2.95 -1.83 12.65
C GLU A 153 4.47 -1.86 12.89
N THR A 154 5.04 -3.03 13.20
CA THR A 154 6.50 -3.20 13.29
C THR A 154 7.16 -3.03 11.92
N MET A 155 6.63 -3.67 10.88
CA MET A 155 7.11 -3.49 9.50
C MET A 155 7.03 -2.03 9.05
N LEU A 156 5.96 -1.31 9.42
CA LEU A 156 5.84 0.12 9.15
C LEU A 156 6.95 0.92 9.84
N ARG A 157 7.17 0.70 11.14
CA ARG A 157 8.24 1.39 11.90
C ARG A 157 9.63 1.12 11.33
N ASP A 158 9.92 -0.14 11.03
CA ASP A 158 11.21 -0.55 10.46
C ASP A 158 11.42 0.11 9.09
N LYS A 159 10.37 0.19 8.26
CA LYS A 159 10.46 0.83 6.94
C LYS A 159 10.63 2.35 7.02
N VAL A 160 10.03 3.01 8.01
CA VAL A 160 10.26 4.43 8.30
C VAL A 160 11.71 4.65 8.73
N GLN A 161 12.26 3.77 9.58
CA GLN A 161 13.64 3.89 10.03
C GLN A 161 14.63 3.69 8.87
N GLU A 162 14.40 2.71 8.00
CA GLU A 162 15.19 2.50 6.79
C GLU A 162 15.14 3.74 5.86
N ALA A 163 13.98 4.38 5.73
CA ALA A 163 13.83 5.61 4.94
C ALA A 163 14.63 6.78 5.54
N ARG A 164 14.62 6.94 6.87
CA ARG A 164 15.41 7.96 7.59
C ARG A 164 16.91 7.77 7.41
N GLU A 165 17.37 6.54 7.45
CA GLU A 165 18.80 6.21 7.26
C GLU A 165 19.25 6.50 5.83
N ARG A 166 18.38 6.25 4.85
CA ARG A 166 18.71 6.39 3.43
C ARG A 166 18.53 7.81 2.88
N PHE A 167 17.55 8.55 3.39
CA PHE A 167 17.19 9.90 2.96
C PHE A 167 17.07 10.82 4.18
N SER A 168 18.20 11.01 4.86
CA SER A 168 18.30 11.75 6.13
C SER A 168 17.92 13.24 6.02
N GLU A 169 17.92 13.78 4.81
CA GLU A 169 17.53 15.15 4.49
C GLU A 169 16.01 15.38 4.49
N LEU A 170 15.22 14.30 4.48
CA LEU A 170 13.76 14.35 4.43
C LEU A 170 13.13 14.12 5.81
N ASP A 171 12.04 14.82 6.09
CA ASP A 171 11.30 14.65 7.35
C ASP A 171 10.34 13.45 7.31
N TRP A 172 10.86 12.26 7.59
CA TRP A 172 10.05 11.04 7.70
C TRP A 172 9.22 10.96 8.99
N SER A 173 9.30 11.94 9.90
CA SER A 173 8.38 11.99 11.05
C SER A 173 6.93 12.23 10.61
N GLN A 174 6.75 12.87 9.44
CA GLN A 174 5.45 13.10 8.79
C GLN A 174 4.64 11.81 8.56
N VAL A 175 5.31 10.67 8.35
CA VAL A 175 4.64 9.37 8.19
C VAL A 175 3.95 8.94 9.49
N VAL A 176 4.66 9.09 10.60
CA VAL A 176 4.15 8.72 11.93
C VAL A 176 3.03 9.67 12.36
N GLU A 177 3.19 10.96 12.08
CA GLU A 177 2.17 11.96 12.35
C GLU A 177 0.89 11.70 11.55
N LEU A 178 0.99 11.50 10.23
CA LEU A 178 -0.15 11.18 9.38
C LEU A 178 -0.84 9.89 9.81
N TYR A 179 -0.06 8.83 10.11
CA TYR A 179 -0.63 7.58 10.59
C TYR A 179 -1.37 7.75 11.92
N SER A 180 -0.82 8.52 12.87
CA SER A 180 -1.49 8.82 14.14
C SER A 180 -2.79 9.60 13.94
N GLN A 181 -2.80 10.57 13.04
CA GLN A 181 -4.00 11.33 12.65
C GLN A 181 -5.08 10.42 12.06
N MET A 182 -4.72 9.55 11.12
CA MET A 182 -5.66 8.62 10.48
C MET A 182 -6.25 7.59 11.45
N ARG A 183 -5.55 7.28 12.55
CA ARG A 183 -6.07 6.41 13.64
C ARG A 183 -6.96 7.16 14.63
N GLY A 184 -7.23 8.45 14.45
CA GLY A 184 -7.96 9.26 15.41
C GLY A 184 -7.21 9.45 16.74
N GLN A 185 -5.90 9.25 16.76
CA GLN A 185 -5.06 9.44 17.96
C GLN A 185 -4.50 10.86 18.06
N ALA A 186 -4.59 11.62 16.98
CA ALA A 186 -4.18 13.02 16.90
C ALA A 186 -5.11 13.77 15.94
N GLY A 187 -5.27 15.08 16.15
CA GLY A 187 -6.18 15.90 15.37
C GLY A 187 -7.64 15.82 15.83
N ALA A 188 -8.51 16.61 15.21
CA ALA A 188 -9.92 16.64 15.51
C ALA A 188 -10.71 15.67 14.61
N ASP A 189 -11.73 15.02 15.18
CA ASP A 189 -12.72 14.31 14.38
C ASP A 189 -13.69 15.33 13.78
N ASN A 190 -13.49 15.63 12.48
CA ASN A 190 -14.32 16.59 11.76
C ASN A 190 -15.79 16.16 11.68
N ARG A 191 -16.11 14.87 11.84
CA ARG A 191 -17.50 14.42 11.93
C ARG A 191 -18.13 14.91 13.22
N VAL A 192 -17.43 14.75 14.34
CA VAL A 192 -17.87 15.24 15.66
C VAL A 192 -18.00 16.75 15.65
N LEU A 193 -16.98 17.46 15.14
CA LEU A 193 -17.03 18.92 15.02
C LEU A 193 -18.21 19.40 14.16
N PHE A 194 -18.50 18.70 13.05
CA PHE A 194 -19.64 19.03 12.19
C PHE A 194 -21.00 18.83 12.90
N GLU A 195 -21.09 17.82 13.76
CA GLU A 195 -22.29 17.55 14.56
C GLU A 195 -22.46 18.57 15.71
N GLU A 196 -21.34 19.04 16.29
CA GLU A 196 -21.29 20.06 17.35
C GLU A 196 -21.51 21.49 16.84
N ALA A 197 -21.28 21.77 15.55
CA ALA A 197 -21.46 23.09 14.96
C ALA A 197 -22.94 23.54 14.78
N ARG A 198 -23.86 22.95 15.56
CA ARG A 198 -25.30 23.25 15.56
C ARG A 198 -25.71 24.30 16.59
#